data_AF-A0A969P0K5-F1
#
_entry.id   AF-A0A969P0K5-F1
#
_cell.length_a   1.000
_cell.length_b   1.000
_cell.length_c   1.000
_cell.angle_alpha   90.00
_cell.angle_beta   90.00
_cell.angle_gamma   90.00
#
_symmetry.space_group_name_H-M   'P 1'
#
loop_
_entity.id
_entity.type
_entity.pdbx_description
1 polymer ?
#
loop_
_entity_poly.entity_id
_entity_poly.type
_entity_poly.pdbx_seq_one_letter_code
_entity_poly.pdbx_strand_id
1 'polypeptide(L)'
;MDNISVLTLEQAAAYLQLTIDEVREELEQQRLPGRNIAGKWRISREQLEQFLGNAVPEPPTWTQDVNLERTPRAKRAYDFFQTIPGVNVSITSQRNFPASVTDIVAEIHSPELQASWCLSGSLLIRCFEQPARQAEIVNLRDGLAHLTPGDLLGLQENREVLLNRSVAFIAVPDSDTVRDQIMSILSEHSEAIVPLDDTILQQTEDVFPTLRDLLGHYLGQRDLYHVTGPVYGVSGRRFFGREKVLNKLVDDIYAGHFVGIYGLRKMGKTSLIYQLRDQKLGSEAVAYVDLQASHAVMSRDCTPLYYELERDLYLRLINREKPIAELLRLGAFERYSDLEKSNIAPASYFLEDMRALLDALRLGSKTGLKRLVIVLDELERILPIAGQDGVTGYLEFFGLLRGLMQTEPTGG
;
A
#
# COMPACT_ATOMS: atom_id res chain seq x y z
N MET A 1 21.59 -20.96 -35.49
CA MET A 1 21.14 -21.92 -34.45
C MET A 1 20.20 -22.88 -35.14
N ASP A 2 20.50 -24.17 -35.06
CA ASP A 2 19.86 -25.20 -35.88
C ASP A 2 18.35 -25.27 -35.69
N ASN A 3 17.65 -25.31 -36.82
CA ASN A 3 16.19 -25.36 -36.91
C ASN A 3 15.71 -26.78 -36.57
N ILE A 4 15.80 -27.14 -35.28
CA ILE A 4 15.34 -28.45 -34.80
C ILE A 4 13.81 -28.43 -34.80
N SER A 5 13.20 -29.07 -35.80
CA SER A 5 11.75 -29.19 -35.97
C SER A 5 11.10 -30.15 -34.96
N VAL A 6 11.89 -30.98 -34.27
CA VAL A 6 11.40 -31.99 -33.32
C VAL A 6 12.15 -31.89 -31.99
N LEU A 7 11.41 -31.52 -30.94
CA LEU A 7 11.89 -31.38 -29.58
C LEU A 7 11.93 -32.75 -28.87
N THR A 8 12.98 -32.94 -28.08
CA THR A 8 13.04 -33.96 -27.02
C THR A 8 12.20 -33.53 -25.81
N LEU A 9 11.97 -34.46 -24.87
CA LEU A 9 11.18 -34.19 -23.67
C LEU A 9 11.83 -33.08 -22.83
N GLU A 10 13.15 -33.09 -22.72
CA GLU A 10 13.95 -32.10 -22.00
C GLU A 10 13.89 -30.72 -22.69
N GLN A 11 13.94 -30.70 -24.01
CA GLN A 11 13.82 -29.45 -24.79
C GLN A 11 12.42 -28.85 -24.71
N ALA A 12 11.37 -29.68 -24.71
CA ALA A 12 10.00 -29.23 -24.55
C ALA A 12 9.73 -28.71 -23.12
N ALA A 13 10.28 -29.37 -22.09
CA ALA A 13 10.23 -28.89 -20.71
C ALA A 13 10.88 -27.51 -20.57
N ALA A 14 12.07 -27.33 -21.14
CA ALA A 14 12.74 -26.03 -21.17
C ALA A 14 11.94 -24.97 -21.97
N TYR A 15 11.31 -25.36 -23.07
CA TYR A 15 10.51 -24.46 -23.92
C TYR A 15 9.21 -23.99 -23.23
N LEU A 16 8.53 -24.89 -22.51
CA LEU A 16 7.28 -24.63 -21.81
C LEU A 16 7.47 -24.08 -20.39
N GLN A 17 8.71 -24.03 -19.90
CA GLN A 17 9.06 -23.69 -18.51
C GLN A 17 8.38 -24.62 -17.48
N LEU A 18 8.26 -25.91 -17.82
CA LEU A 18 7.71 -26.97 -16.96
C LEU A 18 8.79 -27.99 -16.60
N THR A 19 8.53 -28.81 -15.59
CA THR A 19 9.39 -29.96 -15.26
C THR A 19 9.22 -31.10 -16.29
N ILE A 20 10.23 -31.96 -16.40
CA ILE A 20 10.21 -33.11 -17.32
C ILE A 20 9.04 -34.05 -17.00
N ASP A 21 8.70 -34.21 -15.72
CA ASP A 21 7.63 -35.10 -15.27
C ASP A 21 6.24 -34.52 -15.57
N GLU A 22 6.04 -33.20 -15.41
CA GLU A 22 4.80 -32.52 -15.82
C GLU A 22 4.56 -32.62 -17.34
N VAL A 23 5.60 -32.38 -18.15
CA VAL A 23 5.48 -32.54 -19.61
C VAL A 23 5.19 -33.99 -20.00
N ARG A 24 5.79 -34.96 -19.29
CA ARG A 24 5.49 -36.38 -19.52
C ARG A 24 4.04 -36.71 -19.18
N GLU A 25 3.55 -36.23 -18.04
CA GLU A 25 2.17 -36.44 -17.61
C GLU A 25 1.17 -35.84 -18.61
N GLU A 26 1.39 -34.61 -19.06
CA GLU A 26 0.53 -33.93 -20.03
C GLU A 26 0.54 -34.62 -21.42
N LEU A 27 1.68 -35.21 -21.83
CA LEU A 27 1.77 -36.04 -23.05
C LEU A 27 1.04 -37.39 -22.90
N GLU A 28 1.14 -38.02 -21.73
CA GLU A 28 0.44 -39.27 -21.42
C GLU A 28 -1.09 -39.05 -21.35
N GLN A 29 -1.52 -37.90 -20.84
CA GLN A 29 -2.92 -37.48 -20.77
C GLN A 29 -3.44 -36.89 -22.09
N GLN A 30 -2.63 -36.89 -23.16
CA GLN A 30 -2.96 -36.35 -24.49
C GLN A 30 -3.36 -34.87 -24.49
N ARG A 31 -2.93 -34.12 -23.48
CA ARG A 31 -3.13 -32.67 -23.36
C ARG A 31 -2.02 -31.87 -24.02
N LEU A 32 -0.89 -32.50 -24.38
CA LEU A 32 0.14 -31.91 -25.25
C LEU A 32 0.31 -32.75 -26.52
N PRO A 33 0.58 -32.12 -27.68
CA PRO A 33 0.86 -32.85 -28.91
C PRO A 33 2.23 -33.50 -28.84
N GLY A 34 2.29 -34.83 -28.96
CA GLY A 34 3.55 -35.55 -29.08
C GLY A 34 3.33 -37.02 -29.43
N ARG A 35 4.39 -37.68 -29.89
CA ARG A 35 4.37 -39.12 -30.18
C ARG A 35 5.47 -39.83 -29.42
N ASN A 36 5.13 -40.96 -28.81
CA ASN A 36 6.12 -41.88 -28.26
C ASN A 36 6.61 -42.80 -29.38
N ILE A 37 7.89 -42.69 -29.74
CA ILE A 37 8.53 -43.51 -30.76
C ILE A 37 9.69 -44.24 -30.10
N ALA A 38 9.59 -45.57 -30.03
CA ALA A 38 10.60 -46.44 -29.43
C ALA A 38 10.98 -46.04 -27.97
N GLY A 39 9.97 -45.70 -27.15
CA GLY A 39 10.16 -45.35 -25.74
C GLY A 39 10.64 -43.92 -25.49
N LYS A 40 10.70 -43.07 -26.54
CA LYS A 40 11.10 -41.67 -26.42
C LYS A 40 10.02 -40.75 -26.98
N TRP A 41 9.66 -39.73 -26.21
CA TRP A 41 8.75 -38.68 -26.67
C TRP A 41 9.42 -37.79 -27.72
N ARG A 42 8.68 -37.51 -28.78
CA ARG A 42 9.04 -36.62 -29.88
C ARG A 42 7.90 -35.64 -30.10
N ILE A 43 8.22 -34.36 -29.97
CA ILE A 43 7.25 -33.27 -29.97
C ILE A 43 7.59 -32.38 -31.15
N SER A 44 6.69 -32.27 -32.14
CA SER A 44 6.91 -31.33 -33.22
C SER A 44 6.80 -29.92 -32.67
N ARG A 45 7.82 -29.09 -32.88
CA ARG A 45 7.82 -27.70 -32.41
C ARG A 45 6.67 -26.92 -33.04
N GLU A 46 6.43 -27.10 -34.33
CA GLU A 46 5.36 -26.44 -35.07
C GLU A 46 3.97 -26.86 -34.55
N GLN A 47 3.78 -28.14 -34.23
CA GLN A 47 2.51 -28.61 -33.63
C GLN A 47 2.34 -28.13 -32.19
N LEU A 48 3.44 -28.01 -31.44
CA LEU A 48 3.42 -27.46 -30.09
C LEU A 48 3.10 -25.97 -30.11
N GLU A 49 3.70 -25.21 -31.02
CA GLU A 49 3.41 -23.78 -31.24
C GLU A 49 1.98 -23.56 -31.74
N GLN A 50 1.48 -24.41 -32.64
CA GLN A 50 0.09 -24.37 -33.09
C GLN A 50 -0.88 -24.77 -31.98
N PHE A 51 -0.51 -25.73 -31.13
CA PHE A 51 -1.31 -26.13 -29.98
C PHE A 51 -1.36 -25.03 -28.92
N LEU A 52 -0.23 -24.38 -28.61
CA LEU A 52 -0.18 -23.21 -27.74
C LEU A 52 -0.92 -22.01 -28.36
N GLY A 53 -0.84 -21.84 -29.68
CA GLY A 53 -1.53 -20.80 -30.43
C GLY A 53 -3.05 -21.01 -30.53
N ASN A 54 -3.51 -22.26 -30.55
CA ASN A 54 -4.93 -22.65 -30.49
C ASN A 54 -5.44 -22.79 -29.04
N ALA A 55 -4.55 -22.88 -28.05
CA ALA A 55 -4.85 -22.83 -26.61
C ALA A 55 -4.95 -21.39 -26.09
N VAL A 56 -4.51 -20.40 -26.89
CA VAL A 56 -5.14 -19.09 -26.88
C VAL A 56 -6.45 -19.27 -27.63
N PRO A 57 -7.62 -19.23 -26.98
CA PRO A 57 -8.85 -19.20 -27.74
C PRO A 57 -8.75 -17.98 -28.65
N GLU A 58 -8.98 -18.16 -29.96
CA GLU A 58 -9.48 -17.04 -30.75
C GLU A 58 -10.59 -16.41 -29.91
N PRO A 59 -10.55 -15.08 -29.65
CA PRO A 59 -11.55 -14.45 -28.81
C PRO A 59 -12.88 -14.87 -29.39
N PRO A 60 -13.74 -15.54 -28.61
CA PRO A 60 -14.93 -16.07 -29.17
C PRO A 60 -15.70 -14.88 -29.72
N THR A 61 -16.17 -14.97 -30.97
CA THR A 61 -17.13 -14.03 -31.54
C THR A 61 -18.48 -14.21 -30.86
N TRP A 62 -18.52 -14.00 -29.55
CA TRP A 62 -19.71 -13.71 -28.76
C TRP A 62 -19.69 -12.20 -28.53
N THR A 63 -20.31 -11.47 -29.45
CA THR A 63 -20.88 -10.13 -29.28
C THR A 63 -20.44 -9.35 -28.03
N GLN A 64 -19.20 -8.85 -27.99
CA GLN A 64 -18.83 -7.73 -27.12
C GLN A 64 -19.81 -6.55 -27.34
N ASP A 65 -20.35 -6.44 -28.56
CA ASP A 65 -21.34 -5.44 -28.98
C ASP A 65 -22.71 -5.52 -28.27
N VAL A 66 -23.29 -6.70 -28.04
CA VAL A 66 -24.72 -6.79 -27.64
C VAL A 66 -25.00 -6.24 -26.23
N ASN A 67 -24.02 -6.28 -25.33
CA ASN A 67 -24.18 -5.76 -23.96
C ASN A 67 -23.86 -4.25 -23.88
N LEU A 68 -22.86 -3.78 -24.64
CA LEU A 68 -22.50 -2.37 -24.74
C LEU A 68 -23.52 -1.56 -25.55
N GLU A 69 -24.18 -2.16 -26.55
CA GLU A 69 -25.27 -1.52 -27.31
C GLU A 69 -26.47 -1.14 -26.42
N ARG A 70 -26.69 -1.86 -25.32
CA ARG A 70 -27.76 -1.59 -24.35
C ARG A 70 -27.38 -0.57 -23.29
N THR A 71 -26.09 -0.28 -23.15
CA THR A 71 -25.53 0.60 -22.12
C THR A 71 -24.61 1.65 -22.76
N PRO A 72 -25.19 2.70 -23.37
CA PRO A 72 -24.44 3.72 -24.10
C PRO A 72 -23.31 4.34 -23.29
N ARG A 73 -23.46 4.49 -21.97
CA ARG A 73 -22.40 5.04 -21.11
C ARG A 73 -21.28 4.04 -20.87
N ALA A 74 -21.60 2.75 -20.73
CA ALA A 74 -20.57 1.72 -20.66
C ALA A 74 -19.78 1.62 -21.97
N LYS A 75 -20.45 1.77 -23.12
CA LYS A 75 -19.78 1.87 -24.42
C LYS A 75 -18.83 3.06 -24.50
N ARG A 76 -19.30 4.26 -24.10
CA ARG A 76 -18.43 5.45 -24.06
C ARG A 76 -17.24 5.30 -23.11
N ALA A 77 -17.45 4.72 -21.93
CA ALA A 77 -16.37 4.46 -20.98
C ALA A 77 -15.37 3.43 -21.53
N TYR A 78 -15.87 2.39 -22.21
CA TYR A 78 -15.05 1.42 -22.91
C TYR A 78 -14.17 2.10 -23.95
N ASP A 79 -14.78 2.86 -24.87
CA ASP A 79 -14.08 3.59 -25.93
C ASP A 79 -13.06 4.58 -25.35
N PHE A 80 -13.43 5.33 -24.30
CA PHE A 80 -12.56 6.27 -23.61
C PHE A 80 -11.27 5.61 -23.11
N PHE A 81 -11.37 4.51 -22.35
CA PHE A 81 -10.17 3.85 -21.82
C PHE A 81 -9.38 3.08 -22.89
N GLN A 82 -10.06 2.55 -23.92
CA GLN A 82 -9.43 1.82 -25.02
C GLN A 82 -8.48 2.71 -25.85
N THR A 83 -8.74 4.01 -25.90
CA THR A 83 -7.87 4.97 -26.61
C THR A 83 -6.58 5.31 -25.86
N ILE A 84 -6.44 4.90 -24.59
CA ILE A 84 -5.29 5.24 -23.76
C ILE A 84 -4.14 4.25 -24.01
N PRO A 85 -2.93 4.73 -24.38
CA PRO A 85 -1.79 3.86 -24.59
C PRO A 85 -1.47 3.00 -23.35
N GLY A 86 -1.40 1.68 -23.55
CA GLY A 86 -1.10 0.74 -22.48
C GLY A 86 -2.28 0.46 -21.53
N VAL A 87 -3.52 0.68 -21.97
CA VAL A 87 -4.72 0.26 -21.24
C VAL A 87 -5.50 -0.75 -22.09
N ASN A 88 -5.84 -1.90 -21.50
CA ASN A 88 -6.71 -2.89 -22.12
C ASN A 88 -8.07 -2.89 -21.41
N VAL A 89 -9.18 -2.84 -22.14
CA VAL A 89 -10.52 -2.80 -21.53
C VAL A 89 -11.26 -4.11 -21.79
N SER A 90 -11.93 -4.63 -20.77
CA SER A 90 -12.72 -5.85 -20.85
C SER A 90 -14.03 -5.72 -20.07
N ILE A 91 -15.04 -6.49 -20.46
CA ILE A 91 -16.35 -6.50 -19.82
C ILE A 91 -16.37 -7.60 -18.76
N THR A 92 -16.92 -7.28 -17.58
CA THR A 92 -17.05 -8.26 -16.49
C THR A 92 -18.07 -9.34 -16.83
N SER A 93 -17.82 -10.57 -16.39
CA SER A 93 -18.86 -11.61 -16.41
C SER A 93 -20.01 -11.17 -15.50
N GLN A 94 -21.23 -11.14 -16.02
CA GLN A 94 -22.40 -10.49 -15.40
C GLN A 94 -22.50 -10.74 -13.89
N ARG A 95 -22.44 -9.66 -13.11
CA ARG A 95 -22.93 -9.63 -11.73
C ARG A 95 -24.45 -9.35 -11.77
N ASN A 96 -25.19 -9.81 -10.74
CA ASN A 96 -26.63 -9.56 -10.58
C ASN A 96 -26.94 -8.07 -10.32
N PHE A 97 -26.67 -7.20 -11.29
CA PHE A 97 -27.01 -5.80 -11.25
C PHE A 97 -28.26 -5.50 -12.08
N PRO A 98 -28.96 -4.39 -11.81
CA PRO A 98 -30.01 -3.89 -12.70
C PRO A 98 -29.45 -3.63 -14.11
N ALA A 99 -30.30 -3.73 -15.13
CA ALA A 99 -29.92 -3.46 -16.52
C ALA A 99 -29.38 -2.03 -16.76
N SER A 100 -29.56 -1.11 -15.81
CA SER A 100 -29.04 0.25 -15.83
C SER A 100 -27.61 0.38 -15.29
N VAL A 101 -26.95 -0.72 -14.89
CA VAL A 101 -25.58 -0.70 -14.36
C VAL A 101 -24.73 -1.73 -15.09
N THR A 102 -23.52 -1.35 -15.48
CA THR A 102 -22.57 -2.24 -16.15
C THR A 102 -21.17 -2.01 -15.61
N ASP A 103 -20.51 -3.09 -15.18
CA ASP A 103 -19.11 -3.05 -14.73
C ASP A 103 -18.21 -3.41 -15.93
N ILE A 104 -17.24 -2.55 -16.22
CA ILE A 104 -16.10 -2.83 -17.11
C ILE A 104 -14.80 -2.75 -16.31
N VAL A 105 -13.73 -3.28 -16.88
CA VAL A 105 -12.41 -3.33 -16.26
C VAL A 105 -11.38 -2.75 -17.21
N ALA A 106 -10.52 -1.86 -16.69
CA ALA A 106 -9.36 -1.35 -17.40
C ALA A 106 -8.07 -1.91 -16.77
N GLU A 107 -7.35 -2.74 -17.52
CA GLU A 107 -6.04 -3.26 -17.15
C GLU A 107 -4.97 -2.25 -17.54
N ILE A 108 -4.20 -1.78 -16.55
CA ILE A 108 -3.24 -0.70 -16.73
C ILE A 108 -1.82 -1.24 -16.86
N HIS A 109 -1.27 -1.13 -18.08
CA HIS A 109 0.13 -1.41 -18.42
C HIS A 109 0.94 -0.14 -18.74
N SER A 110 0.31 1.04 -18.72
CA SER A 110 0.96 2.33 -18.95
C SER A 110 1.94 2.68 -17.83
N PRO A 111 3.25 2.84 -18.13
CA PRO A 111 4.24 3.22 -17.12
C PRO A 111 3.96 4.58 -16.49
N GLU A 112 3.38 5.52 -17.25
CA GLU A 112 3.04 6.84 -16.74
C GLU A 112 1.90 6.77 -15.72
N LEU A 113 0.82 6.05 -16.04
CA LEU A 113 -0.31 5.89 -15.12
C LEU A 113 0.10 5.16 -13.83
N GLN A 114 0.97 4.14 -13.97
CA GLN A 114 1.57 3.43 -12.85
C GLN A 114 2.50 4.33 -12.02
N ALA A 115 3.36 5.14 -12.63
CA ALA A 115 4.33 5.96 -11.90
C ALA A 115 3.70 7.19 -11.23
N SER A 116 2.81 7.89 -11.94
CA SER A 116 2.25 9.17 -11.53
C SER A 116 1.10 9.00 -10.53
N TRP A 117 0.23 8.00 -10.75
CA TRP A 117 -0.97 7.76 -9.92
C TRP A 117 -1.04 6.38 -9.28
N CYS A 118 -0.03 5.52 -9.46
CA CYS A 118 -0.01 4.15 -8.90
C CYS A 118 -1.22 3.33 -9.35
N LEU A 119 -1.71 3.59 -10.57
CA LEU A 119 -2.74 2.79 -11.22
C LEU A 119 -2.08 1.52 -11.78
N SER A 120 -1.95 0.49 -10.95
CA SER A 120 -1.45 -0.82 -11.34
C SER A 120 -2.55 -1.88 -11.27
N GLY A 121 -2.45 -2.89 -12.14
CA GLY A 121 -3.42 -3.98 -12.21
C GLY A 121 -4.71 -3.55 -12.91
N SER A 122 -5.82 -4.13 -12.46
CA SER A 122 -7.12 -3.99 -13.13
C SER A 122 -8.03 -3.06 -12.35
N LEU A 123 -8.44 -1.94 -12.94
CA LEU A 123 -9.32 -0.96 -12.32
C LEU A 123 -10.77 -1.28 -12.66
N LEU A 124 -11.64 -1.27 -11.66
CA LEU A 124 -13.08 -1.41 -11.86
C LEU A 124 -13.68 -0.07 -12.30
N ILE A 125 -14.49 -0.07 -13.34
CA ILE A 125 -15.29 1.07 -13.78
C ILE A 125 -16.75 0.68 -13.77
N ARG A 126 -17.53 1.26 -12.86
CA ARG A 126 -18.97 1.02 -12.75
C ARG A 126 -19.74 2.09 -13.51
N CYS A 127 -20.44 1.69 -14.55
CA CYS A 127 -21.20 2.57 -15.43
C CYS A 127 -22.67 2.56 -15.04
N PHE A 128 -23.21 3.72 -14.66
CA PHE A 128 -24.62 3.91 -14.31
C PHE A 128 -25.34 4.63 -15.44
N GLU A 129 -26.36 4.01 -16.06
CA GLU A 129 -27.19 4.65 -17.09
C GLU A 129 -28.09 5.77 -16.52
N GLN A 130 -28.46 5.64 -15.24
CA GLN A 130 -29.23 6.62 -14.47
C GLN A 130 -28.34 7.31 -13.42
N PRO A 131 -28.76 8.44 -12.82
CA PRO A 131 -28.03 9.03 -11.70
C PRO A 131 -27.81 8.00 -10.57
N ALA A 132 -26.54 7.85 -10.16
CA ALA A 132 -26.16 6.89 -9.14
C ALA A 132 -26.71 7.30 -7.78
N ARG A 133 -27.27 6.34 -7.04
CA ARG A 133 -27.77 6.58 -5.68
C ARG A 133 -26.63 6.48 -4.68
N GLN A 134 -26.80 7.17 -3.55
CA GLN A 134 -25.81 7.17 -2.47
C GLN A 134 -25.43 5.75 -2.01
N ALA A 135 -26.42 4.89 -1.82
CA ALA A 135 -26.18 3.50 -1.43
C ALA A 135 -25.33 2.72 -2.45
N GLU A 136 -25.45 3.00 -3.75
CA GLU A 136 -24.72 2.25 -4.79
C GLU A 136 -23.23 2.61 -4.80
N ILE A 137 -22.92 3.88 -4.56
CA ILE A 137 -21.53 4.36 -4.47
C ILE A 137 -20.88 3.88 -3.16
N VAL A 138 -21.63 3.87 -2.03
CA VAL A 138 -21.14 3.29 -0.77
C VAL A 138 -20.88 1.79 -0.93
N ASN A 139 -21.82 1.05 -1.53
CA ASN A 139 -21.66 -0.38 -1.78
C ASN A 139 -20.47 -0.69 -2.69
N LEU A 140 -20.16 0.17 -3.66
CA LEU A 140 -18.95 0.03 -4.47
C LEU A 140 -17.69 0.17 -3.61
N ARG A 141 -17.61 1.21 -2.76
CA ARG A 141 -16.49 1.41 -1.83
C ARG A 141 -16.35 0.24 -0.88
N ASP A 142 -17.44 -0.19 -0.24
CA ASP A 142 -17.42 -1.32 0.68
C ASP A 142 -16.99 -2.59 -0.04
N GLY A 143 -17.48 -2.80 -1.26
CA GLY A 143 -17.03 -3.88 -2.13
C GLY A 143 -15.51 -3.88 -2.31
N LEU A 144 -14.89 -2.74 -2.60
CA LEU A 144 -13.43 -2.63 -2.74
C LEU A 144 -12.68 -2.94 -1.44
N ALA A 145 -13.17 -2.41 -0.31
CA ALA A 145 -12.54 -2.59 1.00
C ALA A 145 -12.57 -4.04 1.50
N HIS A 146 -13.58 -4.81 1.10
CA HIS A 146 -13.74 -6.21 1.49
C HIS A 146 -13.01 -7.21 0.58
N LEU A 147 -12.40 -6.76 -0.53
CA LEU A 147 -11.64 -7.65 -1.40
C LEU A 147 -10.39 -8.18 -0.67
N THR A 148 -10.21 -9.51 -0.64
CA THR A 148 -9.07 -10.20 0.01
C THR A 148 -7.92 -10.46 -0.97
N PRO A 149 -6.62 -10.41 -0.58
CA PRO A 149 -5.48 -10.61 -1.49
C PRO A 149 -5.62 -11.93 -2.26
N GLY A 150 -5.96 -11.87 -3.54
CA GLY A 150 -6.30 -13.06 -4.35
C GLY A 150 -7.73 -13.10 -4.90
N ASP A 151 -8.62 -12.19 -4.53
CA ASP A 151 -9.96 -12.10 -5.12
C ASP A 151 -9.85 -11.76 -6.62
N LEU A 152 -10.24 -12.74 -7.43
CA LEU A 152 -10.24 -12.66 -8.88
C LEU A 152 -11.62 -12.24 -9.38
N LEU A 153 -11.63 -11.35 -10.38
CA LEU A 153 -12.83 -10.98 -11.09
C LEU A 153 -12.88 -11.69 -12.43
N GLY A 154 -13.95 -12.44 -12.67
CA GLY A 154 -14.22 -13.05 -13.97
C GLY A 154 -14.59 -12.01 -15.03
N LEU A 155 -14.05 -12.19 -16.23
CA LEU A 155 -14.35 -11.45 -17.45
C LEU A 155 -15.18 -12.31 -18.41
N GLN A 156 -15.87 -11.68 -19.36
CA GLN A 156 -16.69 -12.41 -20.36
C GLN A 156 -15.88 -13.39 -21.23
N GLU A 157 -14.56 -13.24 -21.29
CA GLU A 157 -13.64 -14.08 -22.06
C GLU A 157 -13.11 -15.29 -21.25
N ASN A 158 -13.77 -15.66 -20.14
CA ASN A 158 -13.30 -16.68 -19.20
C ASN A 158 -11.89 -16.43 -18.65
N ARG A 159 -11.46 -15.15 -18.64
CA ARG A 159 -10.23 -14.70 -18.01
C ARG A 159 -10.55 -14.14 -16.62
N GLU A 160 -9.61 -14.29 -15.70
CA GLU A 160 -9.70 -13.75 -14.35
C GLU A 160 -8.63 -12.69 -14.13
N VAL A 161 -9.00 -11.60 -13.45
CA VAL A 161 -8.09 -10.47 -13.20
C VAL A 161 -8.12 -10.03 -11.75
N LEU A 162 -6.95 -9.60 -11.24
CA LEU A 162 -6.81 -9.07 -9.89
C LEU A 162 -7.20 -7.58 -9.86
N LEU A 163 -8.27 -7.27 -9.14
CA LEU A 163 -8.73 -5.89 -9.01
C LEU A 163 -7.83 -5.04 -8.11
N ASN A 164 -7.60 -3.81 -8.55
CA ASN A 164 -7.09 -2.75 -7.71
C ASN A 164 -8.16 -2.37 -6.68
N ARG A 165 -7.79 -2.37 -5.40
CA ARG A 165 -8.70 -2.09 -4.28
C ARG A 165 -8.69 -0.64 -3.85
N SER A 166 -7.60 0.03 -4.13
CA SER A 166 -7.49 1.44 -3.83
C SER A 166 -8.44 2.19 -4.74
N VAL A 167 -8.44 1.92 -6.05
CA VAL A 167 -9.09 2.76 -7.09
C VAL A 167 -10.15 2.07 -7.91
N ALA A 168 -11.32 2.71 -7.97
CA ALA A 168 -12.34 2.47 -8.97
C ALA A 168 -12.78 3.78 -9.62
N PHE A 169 -13.37 3.67 -10.80
CA PHE A 169 -14.10 4.74 -11.45
C PHE A 169 -15.60 4.48 -11.39
N ILE A 170 -16.38 5.56 -11.44
CA ILE A 170 -17.79 5.48 -11.77
C ILE A 170 -18.06 6.32 -13.01
N ALA A 171 -18.80 5.77 -13.98
CA ALA A 171 -19.31 6.53 -15.10
C ALA A 171 -20.76 6.92 -14.81
N VAL A 172 -21.04 8.23 -14.72
CA VAL A 172 -22.34 8.80 -14.33
C VAL A 172 -22.82 9.81 -15.36
N PRO A 173 -24.11 10.18 -15.40
CA PRO A 173 -24.58 11.23 -16.31
C PRO A 173 -23.94 12.60 -16.02
N ASP A 174 -23.84 12.94 -14.73
CA ASP A 174 -23.35 14.23 -14.24
C ASP A 174 -22.60 14.04 -12.92
N SER A 175 -21.32 14.44 -12.91
CA SER A 175 -20.43 14.29 -11.76
C SER A 175 -20.79 15.22 -10.59
N ASP A 176 -21.50 16.32 -10.83
CA ASP A 176 -21.91 17.26 -9.79
C ASP A 176 -22.91 16.63 -8.81
N THR A 177 -23.75 15.73 -9.31
CA THR A 177 -24.77 15.03 -8.50
C THR A 177 -24.17 14.09 -7.45
N VAL A 178 -22.94 13.63 -7.65
CA VAL A 178 -22.24 12.67 -6.79
C VAL A 178 -21.02 13.29 -6.10
N ARG A 179 -20.74 14.57 -6.36
CA ARG A 179 -19.52 15.26 -5.92
C ARG A 179 -19.35 15.31 -4.41
N ASP A 180 -20.38 15.64 -3.66
CA ASP A 180 -20.26 15.76 -2.20
C ASP A 180 -20.01 14.39 -1.56
N GLN A 181 -20.65 13.36 -2.08
CA GLN A 181 -20.47 11.98 -1.63
C GLN A 181 -19.07 11.45 -1.97
N ILE A 182 -18.71 11.53 -3.26
CA ILE A 182 -17.37 11.88 -3.73
C ILE A 182 -16.30 12.16 -2.67
N MET A 183 -16.34 13.44 -2.30
CA MET A 183 -15.40 14.10 -1.42
C MET A 183 -15.50 13.59 0.02
N SER A 184 -16.69 13.26 0.52
CA SER A 184 -16.84 12.61 1.84
C SER A 184 -16.09 11.28 1.87
N ILE A 185 -16.28 10.41 0.87
CA ILE A 185 -15.58 9.12 0.78
C ILE A 185 -14.07 9.32 0.72
N LEU A 186 -13.61 10.22 -0.14
CA LEU A 186 -12.19 10.61 -0.25
C LEU A 186 -11.60 11.16 1.05
N SER A 187 -12.41 11.80 1.89
CA SER A 187 -11.96 12.40 3.14
C SER A 187 -11.82 11.37 4.27
N GLU A 188 -12.73 10.39 4.29
CA GLU A 188 -12.94 9.43 5.38
C GLU A 188 -12.28 8.07 5.14
N HIS A 189 -12.02 7.70 3.88
CA HIS A 189 -11.60 6.34 3.52
C HIS A 189 -10.27 6.26 2.75
N SER A 190 -9.72 5.05 2.73
CA SER A 190 -8.50 4.68 2.02
C SER A 190 -8.74 4.33 0.56
N GLU A 191 -9.98 4.11 0.15
CA GLU A 191 -10.39 3.90 -1.23
C GLU A 191 -10.81 5.24 -1.85
N ALA A 192 -10.82 5.29 -3.17
CA ALA A 192 -11.45 6.41 -3.85
C ALA A 192 -12.11 5.97 -5.13
N ILE A 193 -13.08 6.80 -5.43
CA ILE A 193 -13.96 6.68 -6.55
C ILE A 193 -13.73 7.93 -7.39
N VAL A 194 -13.31 7.73 -8.63
CA VAL A 194 -13.11 8.84 -9.57
C VAL A 194 -14.31 8.89 -10.52
N PRO A 195 -15.09 9.97 -10.54
CA PRO A 195 -16.24 10.08 -11.42
C PRO A 195 -15.80 10.45 -12.85
N LEU A 196 -16.45 9.83 -13.83
CA LEU A 196 -16.40 10.15 -15.25
C LEU A 196 -17.83 10.53 -15.66
N ASP A 197 -18.05 11.77 -16.07
CA ASP A 197 -19.36 12.18 -16.57
C ASP A 197 -19.43 12.13 -18.10
N ASP A 198 -20.62 12.36 -18.64
CA ASP A 198 -20.83 12.34 -20.09
C ASP A 198 -20.01 13.40 -20.83
N THR A 199 -19.61 14.50 -20.18
CA THR A 199 -18.78 15.54 -20.82
C THR A 199 -17.36 15.04 -21.04
N ILE A 200 -16.80 14.28 -20.09
CA ILE A 200 -15.49 13.65 -20.21
C ILE A 200 -15.55 12.49 -21.20
N LEU A 201 -16.58 11.65 -21.09
CA LEU A 201 -16.72 10.42 -21.90
C LEU A 201 -17.05 10.68 -23.37
N GLN A 202 -17.52 11.88 -23.73
CA GLN A 202 -17.76 12.28 -25.13
C GLN A 202 -16.50 12.80 -25.84
N GLN A 203 -15.38 12.98 -25.12
CA GLN A 203 -14.14 13.41 -25.75
C GLN A 203 -13.55 12.30 -26.62
N THR A 204 -13.29 12.60 -27.88
CA THR A 204 -12.78 11.63 -28.87
C THR A 204 -11.34 11.86 -29.28
N GLU A 205 -10.75 13.00 -28.91
CA GLU A 205 -9.39 13.40 -29.26
C GLU A 205 -8.55 13.61 -28.00
N ASP A 206 -7.36 13.00 -27.97
CA ASP A 206 -6.36 13.08 -26.89
C ASP A 206 -6.98 13.11 -25.48
N VAL A 207 -7.56 11.97 -25.06
CA VAL A 207 -8.25 11.82 -23.77
C VAL A 207 -7.31 11.83 -22.56
N PHE A 208 -6.01 11.62 -22.81
CA PHE A 208 -5.04 11.37 -21.75
C PHE A 208 -4.76 12.60 -20.88
N PRO A 209 -4.59 13.82 -21.41
CA PRO A 209 -4.57 15.05 -20.61
C PRO A 209 -5.79 15.23 -19.72
N THR A 210 -6.99 14.96 -20.24
CA THR A 210 -8.23 15.07 -19.45
C THR A 210 -8.26 14.05 -18.32
N LEU A 211 -7.90 12.79 -18.59
CA LEU A 211 -7.78 11.78 -17.55
C LEU A 211 -6.73 12.20 -16.51
N ARG A 212 -5.58 12.73 -16.94
CA ARG A 212 -4.53 13.22 -16.06
C ARG A 212 -5.02 14.34 -15.14
N ASP A 213 -5.81 15.28 -15.65
CA ASP A 213 -6.33 16.39 -14.87
C ASP A 213 -7.42 15.91 -13.90
N LEU A 214 -8.26 14.96 -14.33
CA LEU A 214 -9.26 14.31 -13.50
C LEU A 214 -8.62 13.52 -12.35
N LEU A 215 -7.66 12.66 -12.66
CA LEU A 215 -6.86 11.96 -11.67
C LEU A 215 -6.13 12.95 -10.77
N GLY A 216 -5.68 14.08 -11.33
CA GLY A 216 -5.11 15.17 -10.58
C GLY A 216 -6.07 15.78 -9.55
N HIS A 217 -7.32 15.97 -9.94
CA HIS A 217 -8.34 16.54 -9.08
C HIS A 217 -8.76 15.60 -7.94
N TYR A 218 -9.01 14.32 -8.26
CA TYR A 218 -9.57 13.36 -7.30
C TYR A 218 -8.51 12.58 -6.52
N LEU A 219 -7.34 12.32 -7.11
CA LEU A 219 -6.26 11.58 -6.48
C LEU A 219 -5.12 12.50 -6.01
N GLY A 220 -5.17 13.78 -6.39
CA GLY A 220 -4.06 14.71 -6.28
C GLY A 220 -3.12 14.55 -7.48
N GLN A 221 -2.96 15.61 -8.27
CA GLN A 221 -1.79 15.77 -9.11
C GLN A 221 -0.68 16.08 -8.11
N ARG A 222 0.40 15.31 -8.15
CA ARG A 222 1.59 15.66 -7.38
C ARG A 222 2.14 16.98 -7.92
N ASP A 223 1.61 18.09 -7.43
CA ASP A 223 2.44 19.24 -7.16
C ASP A 223 2.80 19.17 -5.67
N LEU A 224 4.08 19.00 -5.38
CA LEU A 224 4.64 18.76 -4.05
C LEU A 224 4.44 19.95 -3.09
N TYR A 225 3.62 20.95 -3.44
CA TYR A 225 3.58 22.27 -2.81
C TYR A 225 2.21 22.76 -2.33
N HIS A 226 1.08 22.10 -2.63
CA HIS A 226 -0.22 22.65 -2.28
C HIS A 226 -1.27 21.62 -1.85
N VAL A 227 -1.19 21.14 -0.59
CA VAL A 227 -2.40 20.73 0.16
C VAL A 227 -2.26 21.14 1.64
N THR A 228 -3.27 21.87 2.13
CA THR A 228 -3.32 22.48 3.46
C THR A 228 -4.25 21.71 4.40
N GLY A 229 -3.70 20.76 5.18
CA GLY A 229 -4.41 20.16 6.33
C GLY A 229 -3.70 18.90 6.86
N PRO A 230 -3.64 18.67 8.20
CA PRO A 230 -3.14 17.42 8.76
C PRO A 230 -4.17 16.31 8.60
N VAL A 231 -3.73 15.12 8.16
CA VAL A 231 -4.56 13.93 8.10
C VAL A 231 -4.04 12.90 9.09
N TYR A 232 -4.89 12.50 10.02
CA TYR A 232 -4.68 11.39 10.95
C TYR A 232 -5.29 10.10 10.39
N GLY A 233 -4.64 8.95 10.61
CA GLY A 233 -5.28 7.63 10.57
C GLY A 233 -5.65 7.02 9.20
N VAL A 234 -5.09 7.47 8.07
CA VAL A 234 -5.52 6.97 6.74
C VAL A 234 -4.42 6.14 6.06
N SER A 235 -4.68 4.84 5.96
CA SER A 235 -3.91 3.90 5.15
C SER A 235 -4.18 4.10 3.65
N GLY A 236 -3.23 3.71 2.81
CA GLY A 236 -3.54 3.22 1.48
C GLY A 236 -3.84 4.20 0.34
N ARG A 237 -4.01 5.52 0.54
CA ARG A 237 -4.13 6.48 -0.59
C ARG A 237 -3.41 7.81 -0.44
N ARG A 238 -3.25 8.29 0.78
CA ARG A 238 -2.62 9.58 1.06
C ARG A 238 -1.08 9.56 1.03
N PHE A 239 -0.46 8.45 0.64
CA PHE A 239 0.98 8.23 0.88
C PHE A 239 1.75 7.42 -0.17
N PHE A 240 1.31 7.41 -1.43
CA PHE A 240 2.06 6.73 -2.48
C PHE A 240 3.25 7.55 -2.97
N GLY A 241 4.34 6.85 -3.40
CA GLY A 241 5.62 7.39 -3.87
C GLY A 241 6.74 7.43 -2.82
N ARG A 242 6.42 7.19 -1.54
CA ARG A 242 7.39 7.09 -0.45
C ARG A 242 7.69 5.66 -0.04
N GLU A 243 7.22 4.63 -0.74
CA GLU A 243 7.55 3.25 -0.38
C GLU A 243 9.05 2.96 -0.48
N LYS A 244 9.74 3.47 -1.52
CA LYS A 244 11.20 3.42 -1.60
C LYS A 244 11.87 4.18 -0.46
N VAL A 245 11.29 5.31 -0.05
CA VAL A 245 11.79 6.11 1.08
C VAL A 245 11.55 5.37 2.39
N LEU A 246 10.36 4.83 2.63
CA LEU A 246 10.01 4.02 3.79
C LEU A 246 10.89 2.79 3.90
N ASN A 247 11.06 2.04 2.81
CA ASN A 247 11.93 0.86 2.80
C ASN A 247 13.38 1.27 3.07
N LYS A 248 13.87 2.36 2.46
CA LYS A 248 15.21 2.90 2.80
C LYS A 248 15.32 3.33 4.27
N LEU A 249 14.32 4.00 4.83
CA LEU A 249 14.29 4.40 6.24
C LEU A 249 14.30 3.17 7.15
N VAL A 250 13.57 2.11 6.78
CA VAL A 250 13.60 0.82 7.50
C VAL A 250 14.99 0.20 7.41
N ASP A 251 15.60 0.17 6.23
CA ASP A 251 16.95 -0.37 6.03
C ASP A 251 17.99 0.40 6.86
N ASP A 252 17.91 1.74 6.86
CA ASP A 252 18.79 2.61 7.66
C ASP A 252 18.58 2.39 9.18
N ILE A 253 17.33 2.24 9.63
CA ILE A 253 17.01 1.91 11.02
C ILE A 253 17.55 0.52 11.39
N TYR A 254 17.40 -0.47 10.50
CA TYR A 254 17.88 -1.82 10.72
C TYR A 254 19.41 -1.94 10.69
N ALA A 255 20.09 -1.01 10.03
CA ALA A 255 21.53 -0.82 10.08
C ALA A 255 22.00 -0.09 11.35
N GLY A 256 21.08 0.37 12.22
CA GLY A 256 21.41 1.11 13.44
C GLY A 256 21.79 2.57 13.20
N HIS A 257 21.44 3.14 12.05
CA HIS A 257 21.73 4.54 11.74
C HIS A 257 20.77 5.51 12.43
N PHE A 258 21.28 6.70 12.79
CA PHE A 258 20.42 7.84 13.12
C PHE A 258 19.78 8.38 11.85
N VAL A 259 18.45 8.43 11.84
CA VAL A 259 17.68 8.85 10.68
C VAL A 259 17.01 10.19 10.96
N GLY A 260 17.40 11.21 10.20
CA GLY A 260 16.76 12.53 10.22
C GLY A 260 15.78 12.67 9.05
N ILE A 261 14.51 12.94 9.36
CA ILE A 261 13.48 13.24 8.35
C ILE A 261 13.31 14.76 8.27
N TYR A 262 13.93 15.36 7.26
CA TYR A 262 13.84 16.79 7.00
C TYR A 262 12.88 17.08 5.87
N GLY A 263 12.25 18.25 5.93
CA GLY A 263 11.35 18.71 4.88
C GLY A 263 10.53 19.89 5.34
N LEU A 264 10.00 20.64 4.37
CA LEU A 264 9.18 21.81 4.64
C LEU A 264 7.97 21.45 5.52
N ARG A 265 7.42 22.44 6.23
CA ARG A 265 6.19 22.27 6.99
C ARG A 265 5.08 21.80 6.05
N LYS A 266 4.23 20.88 6.52
CA LYS A 266 3.12 20.25 5.76
C LYS A 266 3.54 19.27 4.64
N MET A 267 4.81 18.86 4.58
CA MET A 267 5.25 17.79 3.66
C MET A 267 4.91 16.37 4.14
N GLY A 268 3.98 16.20 5.07
CA GLY A 268 3.57 14.89 5.59
C GLY A 268 4.66 14.12 6.35
N LYS A 269 5.58 14.79 7.06
CA LYS A 269 6.63 14.13 7.86
C LYS A 269 6.03 13.27 8.99
N THR A 270 5.14 13.84 9.77
CA THR A 270 4.39 13.15 10.84
C THR A 270 3.59 11.97 10.31
N SER A 271 2.92 12.12 9.16
CA SER A 271 2.20 11.01 8.50
C SER A 271 3.14 9.89 8.02
N LEU A 272 4.35 10.22 7.54
CA LEU A 272 5.39 9.24 7.19
C LEU A 272 5.84 8.46 8.43
N ILE A 273 6.04 9.17 9.55
CA ILE A 273 6.42 8.57 10.83
C ILE A 273 5.35 7.59 11.31
N TYR A 274 4.07 7.96 11.27
CA TYR A 274 2.98 7.05 11.66
C TYR A 274 2.98 5.75 10.86
N GLN A 275 3.18 5.82 9.55
CA GLN A 275 3.25 4.62 8.72
C GLN A 275 4.50 3.79 8.99
N LEU A 276 5.66 4.43 9.15
CA LEU A 276 6.89 3.76 9.50
C LEU A 276 6.74 2.99 10.82
N ARG A 277 6.22 3.67 11.85
CA ARG A 277 5.98 3.14 13.19
C ARG A 277 4.95 2.01 13.20
N ASP A 278 3.76 2.25 12.66
CA ASP A 278 2.61 1.37 12.86
C ASP A 278 2.52 0.26 11.79
N GLN A 279 3.11 0.44 10.60
CA GLN A 279 3.05 -0.55 9.52
C GLN A 279 4.36 -1.29 9.29
N LYS A 280 5.48 -0.58 9.19
CA LYS A 280 6.76 -1.20 8.82
C LYS A 280 7.57 -1.70 10.02
N LEU A 281 7.48 -0.98 11.14
CA LEU A 281 8.13 -1.30 12.41
C LEU A 281 7.15 -1.87 13.44
N GLY A 282 5.93 -2.22 13.01
CA GLY A 282 4.91 -2.79 13.90
C GLY A 282 5.33 -4.10 14.55
N SER A 283 6.37 -4.78 14.04
CA SER A 283 6.97 -5.97 14.66
C SER A 283 8.01 -5.65 15.73
N GLU A 284 8.47 -4.40 15.86
CA GLU A 284 9.55 -3.97 16.77
C GLU A 284 9.01 -3.25 18.01
N ALA A 285 9.88 -2.96 18.98
CA ALA A 285 9.57 -2.14 20.14
C ALA A 285 9.74 -0.66 19.77
N VAL A 286 8.65 0.02 19.42
CA VAL A 286 8.71 1.43 18.96
C VAL A 286 8.14 2.38 20.01
N ALA A 287 8.95 3.34 20.45
CA ALA A 287 8.56 4.44 21.32
C ALA A 287 8.46 5.74 20.50
N TYR A 288 7.36 6.47 20.66
CA TYR A 288 7.09 7.71 19.93
C TYR A 288 6.73 8.86 20.88
N VAL A 289 7.27 10.04 20.61
CA VAL A 289 6.85 11.30 21.26
C VAL A 289 6.68 12.41 20.23
N ASP A 290 5.56 13.13 20.32
CA ASP A 290 5.34 14.40 19.62
C ASP A 290 5.78 15.54 20.52
N LEU A 291 6.94 16.13 20.21
CA LEU A 291 7.52 17.19 21.04
C LEU A 291 6.72 18.49 20.97
N GLN A 292 5.84 18.68 19.98
CA GLN A 292 4.95 19.84 19.96
C GLN A 292 3.86 19.74 21.04
N ALA A 293 3.41 18.53 21.37
CA ALA A 293 2.38 18.25 22.37
C ALA A 293 2.94 17.83 23.74
N SER A 294 4.26 17.67 23.84
CA SER A 294 4.95 17.19 25.04
C SER A 294 4.88 18.17 26.21
N HIS A 295 4.78 17.61 27.43
CA HIS A 295 4.92 18.39 28.66
C HIS A 295 6.29 19.05 28.79
N ALA A 296 7.32 18.53 28.11
CA ALA A 296 8.67 19.08 28.17
C ALA A 296 8.77 20.51 27.62
N VAL A 297 7.96 20.84 26.61
CA VAL A 297 7.90 22.21 26.07
C VAL A 297 7.18 23.14 27.05
N MET A 298 6.15 22.64 27.74
CA MET A 298 5.40 23.42 28.73
C MET A 298 6.23 23.68 30.00
N SER A 299 6.93 22.67 30.50
CA SER A 299 7.75 22.75 31.73
C SER A 299 9.14 23.34 31.48
N ARG A 300 9.56 23.49 30.22
CA ARG A 300 10.92 23.89 29.83
C ARG A 300 12.00 22.96 30.42
N ASP A 301 11.66 21.69 30.60
CA ASP A 301 12.54 20.62 31.10
C ASP A 301 12.29 19.32 30.31
N CYS A 302 13.35 18.61 29.91
CA CYS A 302 13.28 17.32 29.21
C CYS A 302 12.87 16.14 30.11
N THR A 303 12.80 16.30 31.44
CA THR A 303 12.39 15.21 32.36
C THR A 303 11.10 14.47 31.97
N PRO A 304 10.02 15.14 31.50
CA PRO A 304 8.81 14.45 31.06
C PRO A 304 9.00 13.51 29.88
N LEU A 305 10.02 13.73 29.03
CA LEU A 305 10.26 12.91 27.84
C LEU A 305 10.57 11.46 28.19
N TYR A 306 11.25 11.21 29.32
CA TYR A 306 11.54 9.86 29.79
C TYR A 306 10.26 9.08 30.06
N TYR A 307 9.30 9.71 30.75
CA TYR A 307 7.99 9.13 31.01
C TYR A 307 7.18 8.97 29.71
N GLU A 308 7.14 10.00 28.85
CA GLU A 308 6.31 9.99 27.63
C GLU A 308 6.74 8.88 26.66
N LEU A 309 8.04 8.71 26.44
CA LEU A 309 8.59 7.64 25.60
C LEU A 309 8.26 6.26 26.17
N GLU A 310 8.49 6.07 27.47
CA GLU A 310 8.28 4.78 28.11
C GLU A 310 6.79 4.44 28.22
N ARG A 311 5.93 5.45 28.41
CA ARG A 311 4.48 5.29 28.44
C ARG A 311 3.91 4.89 27.08
N ASP A 312 4.34 5.54 25.99
CA ASP A 312 3.93 5.12 24.64
C ASP A 312 4.37 3.69 24.35
N LEU A 313 5.60 3.33 24.73
CA LEU A 313 6.11 1.97 24.57
C LEU A 313 5.33 0.94 25.41
N TYR A 314 5.06 1.25 26.68
CA TYR A 314 4.29 0.40 27.59
C TYR A 314 2.88 0.13 27.04
N LEU A 315 2.17 1.17 26.59
CA LEU A 315 0.82 1.03 26.05
C LEU A 315 0.76 0.14 24.80
N ARG A 316 1.81 0.17 23.96
CA ARG A 316 1.93 -0.70 22.79
C ARG A 316 2.23 -2.15 23.15
N LEU A 317 3.07 -2.36 24.16
CA LEU A 317 3.58 -3.69 24.50
C LEU A 317 2.69 -4.45 25.49
N ILE A 318 1.91 -3.78 26.34
CA ILE A 318 1.19 -4.45 27.44
C ILE A 318 0.25 -5.57 26.98
N ASN A 319 -0.38 -5.42 25.81
CA ASN A 319 -1.29 -6.42 25.23
C ASN A 319 -0.59 -7.41 24.29
N ARG A 320 0.63 -7.09 23.83
CA ARG A 320 1.34 -7.84 22.78
C ARG A 320 2.49 -8.68 23.35
N GLU A 321 3.27 -8.11 24.27
CA GLU A 321 4.49 -8.66 24.84
C GLU A 321 4.56 -8.29 26.33
N LYS A 322 3.57 -8.76 27.11
CA LYS A 322 3.41 -8.42 28.54
C LYS A 322 4.70 -8.53 29.37
N PRO A 323 5.53 -9.59 29.24
CA PRO A 323 6.77 -9.70 30.01
C PRO A 323 7.76 -8.56 29.74
N ILE A 324 7.78 -8.00 28.53
CA ILE A 324 8.61 -6.85 28.18
C ILE A 324 8.00 -5.56 28.71
N ALA A 325 6.66 -5.42 28.62
CA ALA A 325 5.97 -4.26 29.17
C ALA A 325 6.14 -4.13 30.68
N GLU A 326 6.25 -5.23 31.43
CA GLU A 326 6.51 -5.23 32.88
C GLU A 326 7.89 -4.67 33.26
N LEU A 327 8.84 -4.58 32.31
CA LEU A 327 10.14 -3.92 32.53
C LEU A 327 10.03 -2.39 32.55
N LEU A 328 8.92 -1.82 32.06
CA LEU A 328 8.72 -0.39 31.84
C LEU A 328 8.01 0.25 33.05
N ARG A 329 8.78 0.63 34.07
CA ARG A 329 8.26 1.11 35.36
C ARG A 329 7.67 2.51 35.26
N LEU A 330 8.27 3.44 34.52
CA LEU A 330 7.69 4.77 34.30
C LEU A 330 6.42 4.66 33.45
N GLY A 331 6.44 3.79 32.45
CA GLY A 331 5.30 3.59 31.55
C GLY A 331 4.05 3.03 32.24
N ALA A 332 4.21 2.36 33.38
CA ALA A 332 3.11 1.82 34.17
C ALA A 332 2.24 2.91 34.85
N PHE A 333 2.79 4.10 35.10
CA PHE A 333 2.02 5.22 35.65
C PHE A 333 1.00 5.74 34.63
N GLU A 334 -0.23 6.06 35.07
CA GLU A 334 -1.27 6.59 34.17
C GLU A 334 -0.97 8.04 33.75
N ARG A 335 -0.38 8.82 34.65
CA ARG A 335 -0.16 10.27 34.49
C ARG A 335 1.22 10.65 34.99
N TYR A 336 1.84 11.62 34.31
CA TYR A 336 3.12 12.18 34.72
C TYR A 336 3.09 12.79 36.14
N SER A 337 1.99 13.44 36.52
CA SER A 337 1.82 14.03 37.86
C SER A 337 1.87 13.01 39.01
N ASP A 338 1.62 11.72 38.73
CA ASP A 338 1.69 10.68 39.75
C ASP A 338 3.13 10.19 39.95
N LEU A 339 3.97 10.33 38.91
CA LEU A 339 5.41 10.14 39.00
C LEU A 339 6.05 11.19 39.90
N GLU A 340 5.68 12.47 39.77
CA GLU A 340 6.26 13.56 40.58
C GLU A 340 6.05 13.35 42.08
N LYS A 341 4.92 12.74 42.46
CA LYS A 341 4.60 12.42 43.87
C LYS A 341 5.42 11.24 44.42
N SER A 342 6.01 10.43 43.55
CA SER A 342 6.67 9.17 43.91
C SER A 342 8.16 9.31 44.26
N ASN A 343 8.72 10.53 44.18
CA ASN A 343 10.15 10.82 44.44
C ASN A 343 11.13 9.92 43.64
N ILE A 344 10.71 9.54 42.44
CA ILE A 344 11.50 8.76 41.49
C ILE A 344 12.35 9.70 40.64
N ALA A 345 13.59 9.31 40.32
CA ALA A 345 14.45 10.00 39.36
C ALA A 345 14.18 9.47 37.94
N PRO A 346 13.42 10.17 37.08
CA PRO A 346 12.88 9.56 35.86
C PRO A 346 13.97 9.13 34.88
N ALA A 347 15.02 9.94 34.71
CA ALA A 347 16.15 9.61 33.84
C ALA A 347 16.86 8.30 34.24
N SER A 348 17.00 8.03 35.55
CA SER A 348 17.67 6.82 36.06
C SER A 348 16.82 5.57 35.82
N TYR A 349 15.52 5.67 36.10
CA TYR A 349 14.58 4.57 35.87
C TYR A 349 14.48 4.25 34.38
N PHE A 350 14.32 5.27 33.54
CA PHE A 350 14.30 5.10 32.10
C PHE A 350 15.57 4.40 31.59
N LEU A 351 16.75 4.80 32.06
CA LEU A 351 18.01 4.16 31.67
C LEU A 351 18.08 2.68 32.09
N GLU A 352 17.67 2.37 33.32
CA GLU A 352 17.60 0.99 33.81
C GLU A 352 16.59 0.15 33.02
N ASP A 353 15.42 0.70 32.74
CA ASP A 353 14.32 0.02 32.03
C ASP A 353 14.69 -0.24 30.57
N MET A 354 15.28 0.75 29.89
CA MET A 354 15.78 0.58 28.52
C MET A 354 16.90 -0.46 28.45
N ARG A 355 17.80 -0.51 29.44
CA ARG A 355 18.84 -1.56 29.50
C ARG A 355 18.25 -2.94 29.69
N ALA A 356 17.32 -3.09 30.64
CA ALA A 356 16.63 -4.36 30.87
C ALA A 356 15.88 -4.83 29.62
N LEU A 357 15.22 -3.90 28.91
CA LEU A 357 14.55 -4.17 27.65
C LEU A 357 15.55 -4.62 26.56
N LEU A 358 16.65 -3.89 26.37
CA LEU A 358 17.68 -4.25 25.38
C LEU A 358 18.31 -5.62 25.68
N ASP A 359 18.57 -5.94 26.95
CA ASP A 359 19.05 -7.26 27.37
C ASP A 359 18.02 -8.36 27.06
N ALA A 360 16.73 -8.10 27.28
CA ALA A 360 15.65 -9.04 26.98
C ALA A 360 15.47 -9.27 25.47
N LEU A 361 15.69 -8.24 24.63
CA LEU A 361 15.71 -8.36 23.17
C LEU A 361 16.93 -9.18 22.72
N ARG A 362 18.11 -8.93 23.30
CA ARG A 362 19.36 -9.62 22.95
C ARG A 362 19.34 -11.10 23.30
N LEU A 363 18.82 -11.46 24.47
CA LEU A 363 18.77 -12.84 24.95
C LEU A 363 17.77 -13.70 24.15
N GLY A 364 17.11 -13.13 23.14
CA GLY A 364 16.15 -13.86 22.31
C GLY A 364 15.02 -14.41 23.18
N SER A 365 14.50 -13.57 24.08
CA SER A 365 13.26 -13.88 24.79
C SER A 365 12.22 -14.41 23.78
N LYS A 366 11.26 -15.24 24.19
CA LYS A 366 10.22 -15.82 23.31
C LYS A 366 9.34 -14.78 22.57
N THR A 367 9.71 -13.51 22.62
CA THR A 367 9.08 -12.36 22.01
C THR A 367 9.47 -12.28 20.53
N GLY A 368 8.58 -11.70 19.71
CA GLY A 368 8.88 -11.46 18.29
C GLY A 368 9.71 -10.20 18.03
N LEU A 369 10.04 -9.45 19.09
CA LEU A 369 10.73 -8.16 19.04
C LEU A 369 12.22 -8.35 18.85
N LYS A 370 12.86 -7.55 17.99
CA LYS A 370 14.30 -7.63 17.75
C LYS A 370 15.02 -6.35 18.14
N ARG A 371 14.35 -5.20 18.08
CA ARG A 371 14.97 -3.89 18.22
C ARG A 371 14.07 -2.92 18.98
N LEU A 372 14.73 -1.96 19.64
CA LEU A 372 14.11 -0.74 20.16
C LEU A 372 14.29 0.40 19.15
N VAL A 373 13.20 1.06 18.77
CA VAL A 373 13.22 2.24 17.90
C VAL A 373 12.58 3.41 18.64
N ILE A 374 13.32 4.51 18.80
CA ILE A 374 12.84 5.74 19.42
C ILE A 374 12.60 6.79 18.34
N VAL A 375 11.40 7.35 18.31
CA VAL A 375 10.99 8.35 17.33
C VAL A 375 10.62 9.65 18.03
N LEU A 376 11.32 10.72 17.66
CA LEU A 376 11.08 12.08 18.15
C LEU A 376 10.51 12.93 17.00
N ASP A 377 9.22 13.28 17.05
CA ASP A 377 8.62 14.19 16.07
C ASP A 377 8.73 15.66 16.55
N GLU A 378 8.82 16.60 15.62
CA GLU A 378 9.00 18.04 15.87
C GLU A 378 10.22 18.33 16.79
N LEU A 379 11.36 17.71 16.52
CA LEU A 379 12.61 17.83 17.29
C LEU A 379 13.06 19.27 17.54
N GLU A 380 12.78 20.16 16.60
CA GLU A 380 13.08 21.59 16.70
C GLU A 380 12.47 22.27 17.93
N ARG A 381 11.48 21.65 18.60
CA ARG A 381 10.79 22.21 19.77
C ARG A 381 11.62 22.17 21.05
N ILE A 382 12.59 21.27 21.14
CA ILE A 382 13.44 21.13 22.35
C ILE A 382 14.87 21.62 22.13
N LEU A 383 15.28 21.79 20.87
CA LEU A 383 16.63 22.21 20.51
C LEU A 383 16.78 23.74 20.56
N PRO A 384 17.98 24.26 20.91
CA PRO A 384 18.28 25.68 20.79
C PRO A 384 18.48 26.05 19.31
N ILE A 385 17.44 26.59 18.66
CA ILE A 385 17.46 26.94 17.23
C ILE A 385 17.23 28.45 17.05
N ALA A 386 18.01 29.07 16.16
CA ALA A 386 17.82 30.44 15.67
C ALA A 386 17.63 31.51 16.75
N GLY A 387 18.40 31.42 17.85
CA GLY A 387 18.38 32.39 18.95
C GLY A 387 17.27 32.17 19.99
N GLN A 388 16.53 31.05 19.92
CA GLN A 388 15.67 30.60 20.99
C GLN A 388 16.42 29.67 21.94
N ASP A 389 16.18 29.83 23.24
CA ASP A 389 16.68 28.90 24.25
C ASP A 389 15.97 27.55 24.10
N GLY A 390 16.76 26.48 24.03
CA GLY A 390 16.28 25.10 24.05
C GLY A 390 15.62 24.74 25.39
N VAL A 391 15.06 23.54 25.45
CA VAL A 391 14.51 22.99 26.69
C VAL A 391 15.66 22.53 27.59
N THR A 392 15.57 22.81 28.90
CA THR A 392 16.60 22.42 29.87
C THR A 392 16.74 20.90 29.88
N GLY A 393 17.97 20.39 29.96
CA GLY A 393 18.21 18.94 30.02
C GLY A 393 18.32 18.24 28.65
N TYR A 394 18.24 18.98 27.52
CA TYR A 394 18.30 18.36 26.19
C TYR A 394 19.64 17.66 25.90
N LEU A 395 20.76 18.22 26.39
CA LEU A 395 22.09 17.60 26.21
C LEU A 395 22.19 16.28 26.97
N GLU A 396 21.70 16.26 28.20
CA GLU A 396 21.64 15.08 29.06
C GLU A 396 20.73 14.01 28.44
N PHE A 397 19.58 14.41 27.91
CA PHE A 397 18.65 13.52 27.22
C PHE A 397 19.30 12.84 26.00
N PHE A 398 19.90 13.60 25.08
CA PHE A 398 20.60 13.01 23.93
C PHE A 398 21.86 12.24 24.33
N GLY A 399 22.57 12.68 25.37
CA GLY A 399 23.70 11.96 25.94
C GLY A 399 23.31 10.57 26.45
N LEU A 400 22.16 10.47 27.12
CA LEU A 400 21.59 9.21 27.59
C LEU A 400 21.23 8.29 26.42
N LEU A 401 20.49 8.80 25.42
CA LEU A 401 20.12 8.02 24.23
C LEU A 401 21.35 7.52 23.47
N ARG A 402 22.37 8.37 23.30
CA ARG A 402 23.65 7.98 22.71
C ARG A 402 24.34 6.89 23.52
N GLY A 403 24.32 7.00 24.85
CA GLY A 403 24.89 6.00 25.74
C GLY A 403 24.23 4.63 25.57
N LEU A 404 22.89 4.59 25.48
CA LEU A 404 22.12 3.36 25.22
C LEU A 404 22.53 2.69 23.89
N MET A 405 22.71 3.49 22.83
CA MET A 405 23.13 2.96 21.53
C MET A 405 24.57 2.44 21.51
N GLN A 406 25.50 3.12 22.19
CA GLN A 406 26.91 2.74 22.20
C GLN A 406 27.20 1.48 23.04
N THR A 407 26.31 1.12 23.96
CA THR A 407 26.40 -0.13 24.71
C THR A 407 26.03 -1.37 23.89
N GLU A 408 25.58 -1.22 22.64
CA GLU A 408 25.46 -2.32 21.69
C GLU A 408 26.80 -2.61 21.01
N PRO A 409 27.37 -3.83 21.13
CA PRO A 409 28.40 -4.26 20.21
C PRO A 409 27.74 -4.50 18.85
N THR A 410 28.09 -3.69 17.86
CA THR A 410 27.85 -4.00 16.44
C THR A 410 28.36 -5.40 16.13
N GLY A 411 27.46 -6.37 15.99
CA GLY A 411 27.83 -7.76 15.81
C GLY A 411 26.78 -8.56 15.07
N GLY A 412 27.09 -8.88 13.80
CA GLY A 412 26.61 -10.06 13.08
C GLY A 412 25.34 -9.91 12.27
#